data_AF-G9KDE8-F1
#
_entry.id   AF-G9KDE8-F1
#
_cell.length_a   1.000
_cell.length_b   1.000
_cell.length_c   1.000
_cell.angle_alpha   90.00
_cell.angle_beta   90.00
_cell.angle_gamma   90.00
#
_symmetry.space_group_name_H-M   'P 1'
#
loop_
_entity.id
_entity.type
_entity.pdbx_description
1 polymer ?
#
loop_
_entity_poly.entity_id
_entity_poly.type
_entity_poly.pdbx_seq_one_letter_code
_entity_poly.pdbx_strand_id
1 'polypeptide(L)'
;CSSFATGPRQYDGTFYEFRTYCLKPSKMNEFLENIKKNIHLRTAHSELVGFWSVEFGGQVNKVFHIWKYDNFAHRTEVRKAVAKDKEWQQSFIPNLGLTDKQEIEITYLVPWCKLEKPAKEGVYELVSFQMKPGGPALWGDAFKRAINAHVDLGYSKLIGVFHTEYGELNRVHVLW
;
A
#
# COMPACT_ATOMS: atom_id res chain seq x y z
N CYS A 1 6.84 4.77 -27.40
CA CYS A 1 6.09 4.04 -26.36
C CYS A 1 4.95 4.90 -25.87
N SER A 2 3.71 4.54 -26.20
CA SER A 2 2.52 5.36 -25.93
C SER A 2 2.23 5.43 -24.43
N SER A 3 1.96 6.65 -23.95
CA SER A 3 1.67 6.98 -22.55
C SER A 3 0.23 6.60 -22.21
N PHE A 4 0.04 5.70 -21.25
CA PHE A 4 -1.28 5.37 -20.67
C PHE A 4 -1.63 6.21 -19.43
N ALA A 5 -0.89 7.28 -19.12
CA ALA A 5 -1.14 8.11 -17.94
C ALA A 5 -2.18 9.21 -18.21
N THR A 6 -3.21 9.31 -17.36
CA THR A 6 -4.34 10.25 -17.48
C THR A 6 -4.12 11.59 -16.77
N GLY A 7 -2.88 12.04 -16.56
CA GLY A 7 -2.59 13.32 -15.90
C GLY A 7 -1.10 13.66 -15.85
N PRO A 8 -0.72 14.82 -15.27
CA PRO A 8 0.68 15.16 -15.07
C PRO A 8 1.32 14.06 -14.24
N ARG A 9 2.28 13.35 -14.85
CA ARG A 9 3.10 12.35 -14.16
C ARG A 9 3.69 13.01 -12.90
N GLN A 10 3.78 12.24 -11.81
CA GLN A 10 4.92 12.48 -10.93
C GLN A 10 6.16 12.32 -11.83
N TYR A 11 6.95 13.38 -11.98
CA TYR A 11 8.25 13.30 -12.66
C TYR A 11 9.20 12.34 -11.92
N ASP A 12 8.82 11.95 -10.71
CA ASP A 12 9.44 10.95 -9.87
C ASP A 12 9.06 9.53 -10.34
N GLY A 13 10.05 8.66 -10.52
CA GLY A 13 9.84 7.24 -10.84
C GLY A 13 9.35 6.43 -9.64
N THR A 14 9.31 7.03 -8.45
CA THR A 14 8.89 6.40 -7.21
C THR A 14 7.43 5.99 -7.24
N PHE A 15 7.16 4.76 -6.83
CA PHE A 15 5.81 4.25 -6.63
C PHE A 15 5.69 3.45 -5.34
N TYR A 16 4.45 3.18 -4.97
CA TYR A 16 4.05 2.47 -3.77
C TYR A 16 3.26 1.23 -4.15
N GLU A 17 3.82 0.07 -3.84
CA GLU A 17 3.17 -1.22 -4.03
C GLU A 17 2.28 -1.52 -2.83
N PHE A 18 0.97 -1.48 -3.06
CA PHE A 18 -0.02 -2.02 -2.13
C PHE A 18 -0.12 -3.52 -2.34
N ARG A 19 -0.03 -4.27 -1.25
CA ARG A 19 -0.27 -5.71 -1.26
C ARG A 19 -1.33 -6.01 -0.22
N THR A 20 -2.41 -6.64 -0.67
CA THR A 20 -3.57 -6.96 0.16
C THR A 20 -3.78 -8.46 0.12
N TYR A 21 -3.73 -9.10 1.28
CA TYR A 21 -3.94 -10.55 1.40
C TYR A 21 -5.20 -10.84 2.20
N CYS A 22 -6.10 -11.62 1.61
CA CYS A 22 -7.21 -12.21 2.32
C CYS A 22 -6.76 -13.58 2.85
N LEU A 23 -6.78 -13.72 4.17
CA LEU A 23 -6.36 -14.92 4.88
C LEU A 23 -7.55 -15.81 5.16
N LYS A 24 -7.27 -17.12 5.26
CA LYS A 24 -8.26 -18.10 5.70
C LYS A 24 -8.81 -17.73 7.08
N PRO A 25 -10.11 -17.96 7.34
CA PRO A 25 -10.66 -17.81 8.68
C PRO A 25 -9.82 -18.56 9.71
N SER A 26 -9.66 -18.02 10.92
CA SER A 26 -8.82 -18.53 12.02
C SER A 26 -7.30 -18.49 11.81
N LYS A 27 -6.80 -18.10 10.63
CA LYS A 27 -5.35 -18.08 10.34
C LYS A 27 -4.68 -16.72 10.52
N MET A 28 -5.44 -15.67 10.83
CA MET A 28 -4.93 -14.31 11.04
C MET A 28 -3.82 -14.26 12.09
N ASN A 29 -4.06 -14.79 13.31
CA ASN A 29 -3.09 -14.72 14.40
C ASN A 29 -1.79 -15.48 14.07
N GLU A 30 -1.91 -16.68 13.50
CA GLU A 30 -0.77 -17.50 13.07
C GLU A 30 0.08 -16.74 12.03
N PHE A 31 -0.57 -16.12 11.05
CA PHE A 31 0.10 -15.34 10.02
C PHE A 31 0.79 -14.09 10.60
N LEU A 32 0.10 -13.34 11.47
CA LEU A 32 0.64 -12.12 12.07
C LEU A 32 1.86 -12.39 12.97
N GLU A 33 1.83 -13.45 13.79
CA GLU A 33 2.97 -13.83 14.64
C GLU A 33 4.19 -14.21 13.79
N ASN A 34 3.97 -14.96 12.70
CA ASN A 34 5.06 -15.33 11.79
C ASN A 34 5.64 -14.10 11.07
N ILE A 35 4.79 -13.18 10.61
CA ILE A 35 5.24 -11.91 10.01
C ILE A 35 6.00 -11.07 11.02
N LYS A 36 5.46 -10.86 12.23
CA LYS A 36 6.11 -10.06 13.28
C LYS A 36 7.52 -10.56 13.59
N LYS A 37 7.70 -11.88 13.63
CA LYS A 37 9.02 -12.51 13.85
C LYS A 37 9.99 -12.27 12.70
N ASN A 38 9.54 -12.35 11.45
CA ASN A 38 10.42 -12.48 10.28
C ASN A 38 10.42 -11.28 9.32
N ILE A 39 9.56 -10.26 9.53
CA ILE A 39 9.42 -9.12 8.61
C ILE A 39 10.73 -8.34 8.45
N HIS A 40 11.59 -8.36 9.47
CA HIS A 40 12.91 -7.71 9.45
C HIS A 40 13.79 -8.22 8.30
N LEU A 41 13.68 -9.51 7.95
CA LEU A 41 14.38 -10.10 6.80
C LEU A 41 13.93 -9.46 5.49
N ARG A 42 12.63 -9.18 5.35
CA ARG A 42 12.10 -8.50 4.16
C ARG A 42 12.47 -7.02 4.14
N THR A 43 12.40 -6.33 5.28
CA THR A 43 12.71 -4.89 5.37
C THR A 43 14.20 -4.60 5.20
N ALA A 44 15.07 -5.60 5.36
CA ALA A 44 16.48 -5.47 4.99
C ALA A 44 16.68 -5.22 3.48
N HIS A 45 15.72 -5.63 2.63
CA HIS A 45 15.77 -5.45 1.18
C HIS A 45 14.78 -4.40 0.65
N SER A 46 13.69 -4.12 1.38
CA SER A 46 12.55 -3.33 0.90
C SER A 46 12.16 -2.25 1.90
N GLU A 47 11.89 -1.03 1.44
CA GLU A 47 11.38 0.05 2.29
C GLU A 47 9.88 -0.17 2.58
N LEU A 48 9.56 -0.51 3.83
CA LEU A 48 8.19 -0.67 4.30
C LEU A 48 7.63 0.67 4.79
N VAL A 49 6.53 1.14 4.19
CA VAL A 49 5.79 2.30 4.69
C VAL A 49 4.96 1.90 5.91
N GLY A 50 4.31 0.73 5.85
CA GLY A 50 3.66 0.13 7.01
C GLY A 50 2.92 -1.17 6.66
N PHE A 51 2.45 -1.84 7.72
CA PHE A 51 1.77 -3.13 7.67
C PHE A 51 0.61 -3.10 8.66
N TRP A 52 -0.59 -3.45 8.20
CA TRP A 52 -1.81 -3.40 9.00
C TRP A 52 -2.66 -4.65 8.82
N SER A 53 -3.32 -5.07 9.90
CA SER A 53 -4.48 -5.96 9.84
C SER A 53 -5.76 -5.14 9.81
N VAL A 54 -6.75 -5.60 9.05
CA VAL A 54 -8.07 -4.97 8.97
C VAL A 54 -8.99 -5.59 9.99
N GLU A 55 -9.35 -4.79 11.00
CA GLU A 55 -10.27 -5.19 12.07
C GLU A 55 -11.73 -4.86 11.71
N PHE A 56 -11.97 -3.65 11.19
CA PHE A 56 -13.31 -3.14 10.88
C PHE A 56 -13.41 -2.68 9.42
N GLY A 57 -14.62 -2.79 8.86
CA GLY A 57 -14.95 -2.30 7.52
C GLY A 57 -14.75 -3.34 6.40
N GLY A 58 -15.82 -3.64 5.67
CA GLY A 58 -15.80 -4.55 4.52
C GLY A 58 -15.40 -5.99 4.89
N GLN A 59 -14.49 -6.58 4.10
CA GLN A 59 -13.99 -7.94 4.31
C GLN A 59 -12.91 -7.98 5.40
N VAL A 60 -13.20 -8.72 6.48
CA VAL A 60 -12.27 -9.03 7.59
C VAL A 60 -11.33 -10.19 7.22
N ASN A 61 -10.41 -10.57 8.14
CA ASN A 61 -9.32 -11.53 7.89
C ASN A 61 -8.37 -11.06 6.77
N LYS A 62 -8.17 -9.76 6.67
CA LYS A 62 -7.36 -9.13 5.62
C LYS A 62 -6.18 -8.40 6.24
N VAL A 63 -5.03 -8.50 5.60
CA VAL A 63 -3.88 -7.63 5.88
C VAL A 63 -3.58 -6.81 4.65
N PHE A 64 -3.09 -5.59 4.84
CA PHE A 64 -2.50 -4.81 3.76
C PHE A 64 -1.19 -4.18 4.20
N HIS A 65 -0.30 -4.00 3.24
CA HIS A 65 0.99 -3.39 3.49
C HIS A 65 1.51 -2.66 2.26
N ILE A 66 2.26 -1.60 2.50
CA ILE A 66 2.69 -0.66 1.48
C ILE A 66 4.22 -0.65 1.42
N TRP A 67 4.77 -0.94 0.24
CA TRP A 67 6.21 -0.93 -0.02
C TRP A 67 6.58 0.19 -0.99
N LYS A 68 7.61 0.95 -0.68
CA LYS A 68 8.11 2.02 -1.56
C LYS A 68 9.23 1.49 -2.47
N TYR A 69 9.20 1.89 -3.74
CA TYR A 69 10.24 1.60 -4.71
C TYR A 69 10.52 2.82 -5.58
N ASP A 70 11.79 3.15 -5.79
CA ASP A 70 12.22 4.29 -6.62
C ASP A 70 11.85 4.18 -8.10
N ASN A 71 11.63 2.96 -8.61
CA ASN A 71 11.18 2.63 -9.97
C ASN A 71 11.06 1.10 -10.16
N PHE A 72 10.60 0.67 -11.34
CA PHE A 72 10.38 -0.75 -11.66
C PHE A 72 11.67 -1.58 -11.74
N ALA A 73 12.79 -0.97 -12.13
CA ALA A 73 14.08 -1.65 -12.14
C ALA A 73 14.55 -1.91 -10.70
N HIS A 74 14.46 -0.92 -9.82
CA HIS A 74 14.74 -1.08 -8.39
C HIS A 74 13.85 -2.17 -7.76
N ARG A 75 12.53 -2.14 -8.02
CA ARG A 75 11.61 -3.21 -7.58
C ARG A 75 12.05 -4.59 -8.05
N THR A 76 12.46 -4.70 -9.32
CA THR A 76 12.89 -5.97 -9.90
C THR A 76 14.14 -6.52 -9.19
N GLU A 77 15.14 -5.68 -8.94
CA GLU A 77 16.35 -6.10 -8.23
C GLU A 77 16.07 -6.46 -6.76
N VAL A 78 15.26 -5.69 -6.06
CA VAL A 78 14.82 -6.01 -4.69
C VAL A 78 14.08 -7.34 -4.64
N ARG A 79 13.15 -7.58 -5.58
CA ARG A 79 12.41 -8.86 -5.66
C ARG A 79 13.34 -10.04 -5.95
N LYS A 80 14.36 -9.87 -6.79
CA LYS A 80 15.40 -10.88 -7.03
C LYS A 80 16.24 -11.15 -5.77
N ALA A 81 16.63 -10.12 -5.04
CA ALA A 81 17.39 -10.25 -3.79
C ALA A 81 16.59 -11.03 -2.74
N VAL A 82 15.32 -10.65 -2.53
CA VAL A 82 14.44 -11.36 -1.58
C VAL A 82 14.17 -12.81 -2.00
N ALA A 83 14.12 -13.11 -3.30
CA ALA A 83 13.97 -14.48 -3.78
C ALA A 83 15.19 -15.38 -3.44
N LYS A 84 16.38 -14.78 -3.27
CA LYS A 84 17.61 -15.49 -2.90
C LYS A 84 17.81 -15.62 -1.39
N ASP A 85 17.08 -14.85 -0.59
CA ASP A 85 17.13 -14.88 0.87
C ASP A 85 16.44 -16.14 1.40
N LYS A 86 17.24 -17.15 1.76
CA LYS A 86 16.74 -18.47 2.19
C LYS A 86 15.92 -18.39 3.48
N GLU A 87 16.32 -17.54 4.42
CA GLU A 87 15.62 -17.38 5.70
C GLU A 87 14.22 -16.78 5.46
N TRP A 88 14.16 -15.75 4.62
CA TRP A 88 12.87 -15.20 4.21
C TRP A 88 12.01 -16.25 3.48
N GLN A 89 12.56 -16.99 2.52
CA GLN A 89 11.80 -18.02 1.80
C GLN A 89 11.26 -19.08 2.76
N GLN A 90 12.07 -19.59 3.69
CA GLN A 90 11.64 -20.60 4.67
C GLN A 90 10.54 -20.07 5.61
N SER A 91 10.64 -18.81 6.04
CA SER A 91 9.60 -18.19 6.87
C SER A 91 8.31 -17.88 6.12
N PHE A 92 8.40 -17.55 4.83
CA PHE A 92 7.25 -17.09 4.04
C PHE A 92 6.47 -18.23 3.37
N ILE A 93 7.12 -19.34 3.01
CA ILE A 93 6.46 -20.49 2.37
C ILE A 93 5.23 -20.99 3.17
N PRO A 94 5.30 -21.18 4.50
CA PRO A 94 4.13 -21.58 5.29
C PRO A 94 2.95 -20.62 5.17
N ASN A 95 3.20 -19.31 5.06
CA ASN A 95 2.16 -18.29 4.94
C ASN A 95 1.36 -18.39 3.63
N LEU A 96 1.92 -18.99 2.57
CA LEU A 96 1.21 -19.18 1.31
C LEU A 96 -0.01 -20.08 1.49
N GLY A 97 0.07 -21.10 2.34
CA GLY A 97 -1.05 -22.01 2.64
C GLY A 97 -2.16 -21.37 3.48
N LEU A 98 -1.87 -20.24 4.14
CA LEU A 98 -2.80 -19.48 4.98
C LEU A 98 -3.59 -18.43 4.21
N THR A 99 -3.20 -18.13 2.96
CA THR A 99 -3.74 -17.04 2.16
C THR A 99 -4.68 -17.56 1.07
N ASP A 100 -5.89 -17.02 0.99
CA ASP A 100 -6.88 -17.37 -0.03
C ASP A 100 -6.76 -16.51 -1.29
N LYS A 101 -6.48 -15.22 -1.11
CA LYS A 101 -6.37 -14.25 -2.21
C LYS A 101 -5.24 -13.27 -1.96
N GLN A 102 -4.51 -12.93 -3.01
CA GLN A 102 -3.53 -11.85 -3.01
C GLN A 102 -3.87 -10.86 -4.11
N GLU A 103 -3.90 -9.58 -3.75
CA GLU A 103 -4.03 -8.46 -4.69
C GLU A 103 -2.80 -7.58 -4.55
N ILE A 104 -2.29 -7.12 -5.68
CA ILE A 104 -1.13 -6.23 -5.73
C ILE A 104 -1.50 -5.07 -6.65
N GLU A 105 -1.29 -3.87 -6.15
CA GLU A 105 -1.51 -2.65 -6.91
C GLU A 105 -0.27 -1.78 -6.86
N ILE A 106 0.01 -1.14 -8.00
CA ILE A 106 1.04 -0.13 -8.09
C ILE A 106 0.34 1.21 -8.10
N THR A 107 0.71 2.04 -7.13
CA THR A 107 0.13 3.36 -6.92
C THR A 107 1.21 4.41 -6.90
N TYR A 108 0.86 5.64 -7.23
CA TYR A 108 1.74 6.79 -7.07
C TYR A 108 1.13 7.75 -6.04
N LEU A 109 1.99 8.50 -5.33
CA LEU A 109 1.52 9.50 -4.37
C LEU A 109 1.03 10.72 -5.15
N VAL A 110 -0.18 11.20 -4.86
CA VAL A 110 -0.68 12.38 -5.59
C VAL A 110 0.25 13.59 -5.35
N PRO A 111 0.53 14.43 -6.37
CA PRO A 111 1.62 15.41 -6.30
C PRO A 111 1.57 16.43 -5.15
N TRP A 112 0.38 16.68 -4.60
CA TRP A 112 0.17 17.62 -3.51
C TRP A 112 0.25 16.98 -2.11
N CYS A 113 0.35 15.67 -2.02
CA CYS A 113 0.47 14.94 -0.77
C CYS A 113 1.96 14.66 -0.48
N LYS A 114 2.36 14.79 0.79
CA LYS A 114 3.66 14.33 1.27
C LYS A 114 3.42 13.11 2.14
N LEU A 115 4.20 12.05 1.91
CA LEU A 115 4.08 10.84 2.70
C LEU A 115 4.61 11.12 4.11
N GLU A 116 3.75 10.95 5.10
CA GLU A 116 4.13 10.98 6.50
C GLU A 116 4.47 9.57 6.99
N LYS A 117 5.34 9.47 7.99
CA LYS A 117 5.62 8.20 8.65
C LYS A 117 4.48 7.86 9.62
N PRO A 118 3.79 6.71 9.47
CA PRO A 118 2.81 6.26 10.45
C PRO A 118 3.46 6.10 11.83
N ALA A 119 2.70 6.35 12.90
CA ALA A 119 3.14 5.97 14.24
C ALA A 119 3.32 4.44 14.34
N LYS A 120 4.14 3.96 15.29
CA LYS A 120 4.39 2.52 15.40
C LYS A 120 3.15 1.73 15.81
N GLU A 121 2.26 2.34 16.58
CA GLU A 121 1.08 1.70 17.17
C GLU A 121 -0.10 2.66 17.04
N GLY A 122 -1.30 2.10 16.85
CA GLY A 122 -2.53 2.88 16.70
C GLY A 122 -3.57 2.21 15.80
N VAL A 123 -4.74 2.82 15.75
CA VAL A 123 -5.80 2.49 14.79
C VAL A 123 -5.71 3.47 13.64
N TYR A 124 -5.75 2.95 12.42
CA TYR A 124 -5.63 3.72 11.18
C TYR A 124 -6.88 3.55 10.34
N GLU A 125 -7.17 4.55 9.52
CA GLU A 125 -8.27 4.49 8.57
C GLU A 125 -7.72 4.46 7.14
N LEU A 126 -8.02 3.38 6.41
CA LEU A 126 -7.77 3.28 4.98
C LEU A 126 -9.10 3.42 4.23
N VAL A 127 -9.30 4.56 3.56
CA VAL A 127 -10.47 4.80 2.71
C VAL A 127 -10.09 4.62 1.25
N SER A 128 -10.88 3.87 0.49
CA SER A 128 -10.65 3.64 -0.94
C SER A 128 -11.81 4.20 -1.75
N PHE A 129 -11.52 5.14 -2.64
CA PHE A 129 -12.49 5.80 -3.50
C PHE A 129 -12.37 5.29 -4.93
N GLN A 130 -13.49 4.92 -5.54
CA GLN A 130 -13.56 4.69 -6.98
C GLN A 130 -13.87 6.02 -7.68
N MET A 131 -12.87 6.59 -8.32
CA MET A 131 -12.92 7.93 -8.90
C MET A 131 -13.38 7.89 -10.36
N LYS A 132 -13.86 9.04 -10.85
CA LYS A 132 -14.10 9.23 -12.28
C LYS A 132 -12.77 9.12 -13.05
N PRO A 133 -12.76 8.46 -14.22
CA PRO A 133 -11.59 8.44 -15.10
C PRO A 133 -11.13 9.86 -15.47
N GLY A 134 -9.82 10.02 -15.69
CA GLY A 134 -9.19 11.32 -15.94
C GLY A 134 -8.23 11.77 -14.84
N GLY A 135 -8.06 10.96 -13.79
CA GLY A 135 -7.02 11.11 -12.78
C GLY A 135 -7.06 12.45 -12.03
N PRO A 136 -5.96 12.79 -11.33
CA PRO A 136 -5.88 14.02 -10.54
C PRO A 136 -6.08 15.31 -11.35
N ALA A 137 -5.94 15.28 -12.69
CA ALA A 137 -6.24 16.44 -13.53
C ALA A 137 -7.73 16.83 -13.47
N LEU A 138 -8.63 15.85 -13.26
CA LEU A 138 -10.08 16.09 -13.20
C LEU A 138 -10.55 16.40 -11.77
N TRP A 139 -10.08 15.64 -10.79
CA TRP A 139 -10.62 15.68 -9.42
C TRP A 139 -9.62 16.18 -8.37
N GLY A 140 -8.35 16.38 -8.71
CA GLY A 140 -7.26 16.60 -7.76
C GLY A 140 -7.47 17.78 -6.83
N ASP A 141 -7.82 18.96 -7.36
CA ASP A 141 -8.01 20.16 -6.55
C ASP A 141 -9.23 20.08 -5.64
N ALA A 142 -10.34 19.54 -6.15
CA ALA A 142 -11.55 19.34 -5.35
C ALA A 142 -11.31 18.31 -4.23
N PHE A 143 -10.63 17.21 -4.55
CA PHE A 143 -10.31 16.17 -3.59
C PHE A 143 -9.33 16.67 -2.53
N LYS A 144 -8.28 17.42 -2.92
CA LYS A 144 -7.35 18.06 -1.98
C LYS A 144 -8.08 18.95 -0.97
N ARG A 145 -9.06 19.76 -1.42
CA ARG A 145 -9.88 20.59 -0.51
C ARG A 145 -10.67 19.74 0.48
N ALA A 146 -11.28 18.64 0.02
CA ALA A 146 -12.04 17.74 0.88
C ALA A 146 -11.14 17.05 1.93
N ILE A 147 -9.97 16.58 1.51
CA ILE A 147 -8.97 15.97 2.40
C ILE A 147 -8.47 16.97 3.44
N ASN A 148 -8.11 18.20 3.04
CA ASN A 148 -7.67 19.22 3.98
C ASN A 148 -8.76 19.59 4.99
N ALA A 149 -10.01 19.76 4.52
CA ALA A 149 -11.13 20.04 5.41
C ALA A 149 -11.33 18.94 6.47
N HIS A 150 -11.04 17.68 6.14
CA HIS A 150 -11.07 16.57 7.09
C HIS A 150 -9.90 16.63 8.09
N VAL A 151 -8.67 16.91 7.63
CA VAL A 151 -7.50 17.11 8.52
C VAL A 151 -7.73 18.26 9.50
N ASP A 152 -8.31 19.36 9.03
CA ASP A 152 -8.49 20.60 9.81
C ASP A 152 -9.46 20.43 10.99
N LEU A 153 -10.24 19.33 11.04
CA LEU A 153 -11.04 18.96 12.21
C LEU A 153 -10.18 18.52 13.41
N GLY A 154 -8.89 18.23 13.20
CA GLY A 154 -7.89 18.03 14.25
C GLY A 154 -7.86 16.64 14.89
N TYR A 155 -8.72 15.70 14.47
CA TYR A 155 -8.74 14.34 15.00
C TYR A 155 -8.04 13.29 14.12
N SER A 156 -7.61 13.65 12.91
CA SER A 156 -6.93 12.75 11.98
C SER A 156 -5.63 13.37 11.48
N LYS A 157 -4.65 12.52 11.15
CA LYS A 157 -3.39 12.94 10.53
C LYS A 157 -3.29 12.25 9.18
N LEU A 158 -3.22 13.02 8.09
CA LEU A 158 -3.03 12.41 6.77
C LEU A 158 -1.65 11.74 6.67
N ILE A 159 -1.63 10.45 6.32
CA ILE A 159 -0.40 9.71 6.03
C ILE A 159 -0.06 9.78 4.55
N GLY A 160 -1.02 9.49 3.69
CA GLY A 160 -0.77 9.44 2.26
C GLY A 160 -2.05 9.33 1.43
N VAL A 161 -1.97 9.86 0.20
CA VAL A 161 -3.02 9.74 -0.81
C VAL A 161 -2.42 9.13 -2.07
N PHE A 162 -2.85 7.92 -2.38
CA PHE A 162 -2.26 7.06 -3.40
C PHE A 162 -3.26 6.79 -4.52
N HIS A 163 -2.90 7.07 -5.77
CA HIS A 163 -3.74 6.78 -6.93
C HIS A 163 -3.21 5.56 -7.69
N THR A 164 -4.08 4.63 -8.07
CA THR A 164 -3.70 3.41 -8.78
C THR A 164 -3.25 3.69 -10.21
N GLU A 165 -2.10 3.14 -10.57
CA GLU A 165 -1.58 3.10 -11.94
C GLU A 165 -1.74 1.69 -12.54
N TYR A 166 -1.52 0.65 -11.74
CA TYR A 166 -1.75 -0.74 -12.12
C TYR A 166 -2.53 -1.48 -11.02
N GLY A 167 -3.50 -2.30 -11.43
CA GLY A 167 -4.47 -2.93 -10.53
C GLY A 167 -5.89 -2.49 -10.87
N GLU A 168 -6.72 -2.25 -9.85
CA GLU A 168 -8.05 -1.68 -10.06
C GLU A 168 -7.90 -0.20 -10.43
N LEU A 169 -8.20 0.16 -11.68
CA LEU A 169 -7.93 1.49 -12.20
C LEU A 169 -8.89 2.54 -11.63
N ASN A 170 -8.43 3.80 -11.59
CA ASN A 170 -9.18 4.96 -11.07
C ASN A 170 -9.53 4.83 -9.58
N ARG A 171 -8.71 4.11 -8.82
CA ARG A 171 -8.88 3.96 -7.39
C ARG A 171 -7.92 4.86 -6.63
N VAL A 172 -8.42 5.56 -5.62
CA VAL A 172 -7.60 6.39 -4.73
C VAL A 172 -7.70 5.85 -3.31
N HIS A 173 -6.56 5.50 -2.74
CA HIS A 173 -6.43 5.13 -1.33
C HIS A 173 -6.00 6.35 -0.52
N VAL A 174 -6.71 6.64 0.55
CA VAL A 174 -6.36 7.65 1.54
C VAL A 174 -6.11 6.95 2.86
N LEU A 175 -4.92 7.15 3.41
CA LEU A 175 -4.52 6.60 4.70
C LEU A 175 -4.39 7.74 5.71
N TRP A 176 -5.07 7.60 6.85
CA TRP A 176 -5.03 8.48 8.01
C TRP A 176 -4.46 7.74 9.21
#